data_AF-A0A368BJY5-F1
#
_entry.id   AF-A0A368BJY5-F1
#
_cell.length_a   1.000
_cell.length_b   1.000
_cell.length_c   1.000
_cell.angle_alpha   90.00
_cell.angle_beta   90.00
_cell.angle_gamma   90.00
#
_symmetry.space_group_name_H-M   'P 1'
#
loop_
_entity.id
_entity.type
_entity.pdbx_description
1 polymer ?
#
loop_
_entity_poly.entity_id
_entity_poly.type
_entity_poly.pdbx_seq_one_letter_code
_entity_poly.pdbx_strand_id
1 'polypeptide(L)'
;LDHLTENYIEDFQSRLSGKNYLLLFNKSDEKNPTQTYDCVLSAKTGEGVQDLKKMIVESIQKNTGDSKKTFIIRERHLVLFNAALSQLNSCLEKISNERDVDIAAEDLRLVRSSFDEFLGIKYPDELLGDIFNDFCIGK
;
A
#
# COMPACT_ATOMS: atom_id res chain seq x y z
N LEU A 1 12.09 -32.81 -14.09
CA LEU A 1 12.00 -31.79 -13.03
C LEU A 1 13.35 -31.10 -12.98
N ASP A 2 13.39 -29.82 -13.31
CA ASP A 2 14.65 -29.16 -13.65
C ASP A 2 15.52 -28.90 -12.41
N HIS A 3 16.52 -29.76 -12.18
CA HIS A 3 17.55 -29.53 -11.15
C HIS A 3 18.44 -28.32 -11.48
N LEU A 4 18.29 -27.77 -12.69
CA LEU A 4 18.95 -26.54 -13.11
C LEU A 4 18.51 -25.34 -12.28
N THR A 5 17.26 -25.32 -11.79
CA THR A 5 16.72 -24.13 -11.11
C THR A 5 17.38 -23.82 -9.76
N GLU A 6 17.83 -24.85 -9.03
CA GLU A 6 18.50 -24.65 -7.72
C GLU A 6 19.84 -23.90 -7.87
N ASN A 7 20.51 -24.02 -9.01
CA ASN A 7 21.78 -23.32 -9.28
C ASN A 7 21.60 -21.81 -9.47
N TYR A 8 20.38 -21.32 -9.70
CA TYR A 8 20.11 -19.89 -9.86
C TYR A 8 19.77 -19.18 -8.54
N ILE A 9 19.71 -19.92 -7.41
CA ILE A 9 19.32 -19.35 -6.12
C ILE A 9 20.27 -18.22 -5.72
N GLU A 10 21.59 -18.40 -5.90
CA GLU A 10 22.58 -17.36 -5.60
C GLU A 10 22.36 -16.09 -6.45
N ASP A 11 22.04 -16.23 -7.75
CA ASP A 11 21.73 -15.09 -8.63
C ASP A 11 20.45 -14.38 -8.16
N PHE A 12 19.39 -15.12 -7.82
CA PHE A 12 18.15 -14.54 -7.30
C PHE A 12 18.36 -13.83 -5.96
N GLN A 13 19.11 -14.44 -5.04
CA GLN A 13 19.45 -13.83 -3.74
C GLN A 13 20.21 -12.52 -3.93
N SER A 14 21.14 -12.45 -4.89
CA SER A 14 21.87 -11.23 -5.20
C SER A 14 20.95 -10.09 -5.68
N ARG A 15 19.93 -10.43 -6.50
CA ARG A 15 18.95 -9.45 -7.03
C ARG A 15 17.89 -9.03 -6.01
N LEU A 16 17.62 -9.87 -5.02
CA LEU A 16 16.64 -9.62 -3.97
C LEU A 16 17.23 -8.90 -2.75
N SER A 17 18.51 -8.54 -2.78
CA SER A 17 19.21 -7.84 -1.70
C SER A 17 18.41 -6.63 -1.20
N GLY A 18 18.13 -6.60 0.11
CA GLY A 18 17.38 -5.55 0.79
C GLY A 18 15.86 -5.69 0.79
N LYS A 19 15.29 -6.70 0.11
CA LYS A 19 13.84 -6.99 0.15
C LYS A 19 13.53 -8.15 1.09
N ASN A 20 12.32 -8.15 1.64
CA ASN A 20 11.78 -9.30 2.38
C ASN A 20 11.33 -10.37 1.37
N TYR A 21 11.88 -11.57 1.45
CA TYR A 21 11.55 -12.69 0.56
C TYR A 21 11.53 -14.02 1.32
N LEU A 22 10.87 -15.03 0.74
CA LEU A 22 10.86 -16.41 1.20
C LEU A 22 11.22 -17.33 0.03
N LEU A 23 12.18 -18.23 0.23
CA LEU A 23 12.59 -19.26 -0.73
C LEU A 23 11.75 -20.52 -0.51
N LEU A 24 11.02 -20.91 -1.55
CA LEU A 24 10.09 -22.04 -1.52
C LEU A 24 10.53 -23.13 -2.47
N PHE A 25 10.63 -24.35 -1.97
CA PHE A 25 10.77 -25.54 -2.80
C PHE A 25 9.39 -26.17 -3.01
N ASN A 26 8.95 -26.27 -4.27
CA ASN A 26 7.69 -26.91 -4.63
C ASN A 26 7.94 -28.31 -5.23
N LYS A 27 6.90 -29.14 -5.25
CA LYS A 27 6.90 -30.54 -5.75
C LYS A 27 7.68 -31.50 -4.86
N SER A 28 7.58 -31.32 -3.54
CA SER A 28 8.16 -32.24 -2.56
C SER A 28 7.64 -33.68 -2.66
N ASP A 29 6.49 -33.89 -3.30
CA ASP A 29 5.91 -35.22 -3.59
C ASP A 29 6.71 -36.01 -4.64
N GLU A 30 7.51 -35.33 -5.47
CA GLU A 30 8.33 -35.97 -6.50
C GLU A 30 9.81 -36.02 -6.14
N LYS A 31 10.32 -35.02 -5.42
CA LYS A 31 11.73 -34.96 -5.03
C LYS A 31 11.96 -34.13 -3.78
N ASN A 32 13.02 -34.46 -3.04
CA ASN A 32 13.54 -33.62 -1.96
C ASN A 32 14.53 -32.56 -2.48
N PRO A 33 14.57 -31.36 -1.85
CA PRO A 33 15.52 -30.32 -2.20
C PRO A 33 16.97 -30.75 -1.93
N THR A 34 17.90 -30.21 -2.71
CA THR A 34 19.34 -30.43 -2.51
C THR A 34 19.95 -29.32 -1.63
N GLN A 35 19.38 -28.12 -1.70
CA GLN A 35 19.75 -26.95 -0.90
C GLN A 35 18.73 -26.68 0.22
N THR A 36 19.06 -25.72 1.09
CA THR A 36 18.17 -25.25 2.16
C THR A 36 17.16 -24.24 1.62
N TYR A 37 15.90 -24.39 2.01
CA TYR A 37 14.79 -23.48 1.68
C TYR A 37 14.05 -23.08 2.96
N ASP A 38 13.36 -21.95 2.92
CA ASP A 38 12.53 -21.51 4.05
C ASP A 38 11.31 -22.42 4.22
N CYS A 39 10.74 -22.92 3.12
CA CYS A 39 9.64 -23.88 3.15
C CYS A 39 9.72 -24.87 1.98
N VAL A 40 9.43 -26.13 2.27
CA VAL A 40 9.36 -27.24 1.31
C VAL A 40 7.93 -27.75 1.29
N LEU A 41 7.30 -27.76 0.12
CA LEU A 41 5.88 -28.05 -0.02
C LEU A 41 5.56 -28.76 -1.33
N SER A 42 4.35 -29.34 -1.39
CA SER A 42 3.74 -29.78 -2.63
C SER A 42 2.45 -29.02 -2.87
N ALA A 43 2.45 -28.15 -3.88
CA ALA A 43 1.24 -27.47 -4.31
C ALA A 43 0.17 -28.44 -4.85
N LYS A 44 0.56 -29.66 -5.26
CA LYS A 44 -0.33 -30.68 -5.79
C LYS A 44 -1.07 -31.42 -4.68
N THR A 45 -0.37 -31.84 -3.63
CA THR A 45 -0.97 -32.57 -2.51
C THR A 45 -1.50 -31.63 -1.42
N GLY A 46 -1.00 -30.39 -1.37
CA GLY A 46 -1.30 -29.41 -0.33
C GLY A 46 -0.41 -29.52 0.91
N GLU A 47 0.50 -30.49 0.95
CA GLU A 47 1.47 -30.65 2.03
C GLU A 47 2.39 -29.42 2.12
N GLY A 48 2.68 -28.95 3.35
CA GLY A 48 3.52 -27.77 3.60
C GLY A 48 2.86 -26.41 3.33
N VAL A 49 1.68 -26.36 2.70
CA VAL A 49 1.00 -25.09 2.39
C VAL A 49 0.53 -24.33 3.64
N GLN A 50 0.14 -25.04 4.70
CA GLN A 50 -0.25 -24.40 5.96
C GLN A 50 0.96 -23.75 6.67
N ASP A 51 2.11 -24.40 6.63
CA ASP A 51 3.35 -23.85 7.19
C ASP A 51 3.78 -22.61 6.41
N LEU A 52 3.69 -22.64 5.07
CA LEU A 52 3.91 -21.45 4.24
C LEU A 52 3.00 -20.29 4.65
N LYS A 53 1.69 -20.54 4.81
CA LYS A 53 0.74 -19.50 5.23
C LYS A 53 1.13 -18.89 6.57
N LYS A 54 1.51 -19.73 7.54
CA LYS A 54 1.97 -19.27 8.86
C LYS A 54 3.22 -18.40 8.74
N MET A 55 4.21 -18.81 7.95
CA MET A 55 5.43 -18.04 7.72
C MET A 55 5.17 -16.67 7.08
N ILE A 56 4.25 -16.60 6.10
CA ILE A 56 3.84 -15.33 5.49
C ILE A 56 3.23 -14.39 6.54
N VAL A 57 2.31 -14.91 7.36
CA VAL A 57 1.65 -14.12 8.41
C VAL A 57 2.67 -13.59 9.42
N GLU A 58 3.58 -14.44 9.88
CA GLU A 58 4.65 -14.05 10.81
C GLU A 58 5.60 -13.00 10.22
N SER A 59 5.94 -13.12 8.94
CA SER A 59 6.80 -12.17 8.23
C SER A 59 6.15 -10.78 8.11
N ILE A 60 4.83 -10.75 7.89
CA ILE A 60 4.07 -9.49 7.85
C ILE A 60 3.96 -8.90 9.26
N GLN A 61 3.60 -9.71 10.26
CA GLN A 61 3.41 -9.25 11.64
C GLN A 61 4.67 -8.65 12.27
N LYS A 62 5.85 -9.21 11.98
CA LYS A 62 7.14 -8.67 12.44
C LYS A 62 7.44 -7.27 11.91
N ASN A 63 6.89 -6.90 10.75
CA ASN A 63 7.10 -5.58 10.14
C ASN A 63 6.09 -4.52 10.61
N THR A 64 4.94 -4.94 11.14
CA THR A 64 3.97 -4.05 11.80
C THR A 64 4.34 -3.85 13.26
N GLY A 65 5.37 -3.05 13.52
CA GLY A 65 5.70 -2.62 14.88
C GLY A 65 4.51 -1.91 15.53
N ASP A 66 3.90 -2.53 16.53
CA ASP A 66 2.98 -2.02 17.56
C ASP A 66 2.06 -0.83 17.19
N SER A 67 1.60 -0.78 15.94
CA SER A 67 0.76 0.30 15.45
C SER A 67 -0.67 0.04 15.93
N LYS A 68 -0.97 0.47 17.15
CA LYS A 68 -2.31 0.45 17.78
C LYS A 68 -3.43 1.12 16.95
N LYS A 69 -3.11 1.69 15.79
CA LYS A 69 -4.06 2.33 14.88
C LYS A 69 -3.71 1.96 13.44
N THR A 70 -4.26 0.84 12.96
CA THR A 70 -4.32 0.58 11.52
C THR A 70 -5.47 1.41 10.98
N PHE A 71 -5.19 2.63 10.52
CA PHE A 71 -6.17 3.38 9.75
C PHE A 71 -6.22 2.78 8.35
N ILE A 72 -7.37 2.22 7.97
CA ILE A 72 -7.60 1.75 6.60
C ILE A 72 -7.86 2.99 5.73
N ILE A 73 -6.79 3.60 5.26
CA ILE A 73 -6.82 4.71 4.31
C ILE A 73 -6.56 4.19 2.90
N ARG A 74 -7.31 4.70 1.92
CA ARG A 74 -7.10 4.41 0.50
C ARG A 74 -6.14 5.44 -0.10
N GLU A 75 -5.62 5.16 -1.28
CA GLU A 75 -4.78 6.10 -2.04
C GLU A 75 -5.42 7.49 -2.20
N ARG A 76 -6.71 7.55 -2.54
CA ARG A 76 -7.44 8.83 -2.62
C ARG A 76 -7.39 9.65 -1.33
N HIS A 77 -7.41 8.99 -0.17
CA HIS A 77 -7.33 9.67 1.13
C HIS A 77 -5.94 10.23 1.36
N LEU A 78 -4.90 9.48 0.96
CA LEU A 78 -3.51 9.96 1.02
C LEU A 78 -3.30 11.20 0.16
N VAL A 79 -3.89 11.25 -1.04
CA VAL A 79 -3.83 12.44 -1.91
C VAL A 79 -4.41 13.66 -1.20
N LEU A 80 -5.61 13.54 -0.63
CA LEU A 80 -6.27 14.64 0.10
C LEU A 80 -5.46 15.09 1.32
N PHE A 81 -4.92 14.14 2.09
CA PHE A 81 -4.12 14.47 3.27
C PHE A 81 -2.79 15.13 2.91
N ASN A 82 -2.13 14.69 1.84
CA ASN A 82 -0.90 15.33 1.35
C ASN A 82 -1.18 16.75 0.84
N ALA A 83 -2.29 16.95 0.13
CA ALA A 83 -2.71 18.28 -0.31
C ALA A 83 -2.98 19.21 0.88
N ALA A 84 -3.77 18.75 1.85
CA ALA A 84 -4.06 19.49 3.08
C ALA A 84 -2.77 19.83 3.87
N LEU A 85 -1.84 18.88 3.98
CA LEU A 85 -0.57 19.08 4.68
C LEU A 85 0.29 20.14 3.97
N SER A 86 0.40 20.06 2.65
CA SER A 86 1.12 21.05 1.84
C SER A 86 0.56 22.46 2.05
N GLN A 87 -0.77 22.59 2.07
CA GLN A 87 -1.44 23.86 2.25
C GLN A 87 -1.30 24.41 3.68
N LEU A 88 -1.35 23.54 4.69
CA LEU A 88 -1.07 23.92 6.08
C LEU A 88 0.36 24.44 6.26
N ASN A 89 1.34 23.79 5.63
CA ASN A 89 2.73 24.26 5.68
C ASN A 89 2.87 25.64 5.02
N SER A 90 2.25 25.85 3.86
CA SER A 90 2.26 27.17 3.19
C SER A 90 1.57 28.24 4.05
N CYS A 91 0.47 27.90 4.71
CA CYS A 91 -0.25 28.79 5.62
C CYS A 91 0.64 29.22 6.80
N LEU A 92 1.34 28.26 7.42
CA LEU A 92 2.26 28.53 8.52
C LEU A 92 3.39 29.48 8.10
N GLU A 93 3.95 29.31 6.91
CA GLU A 93 4.98 30.22 6.37
C GLU A 93 4.43 31.63 6.16
N LYS A 94 3.23 31.79 5.58
CA LYS A 94 2.60 33.09 5.34
C LYS A 94 2.29 33.82 6.65
N ILE A 95 1.69 33.13 7.62
CA ILE A 95 1.40 33.70 8.94
C ILE A 95 2.69 34.15 9.63
N SER A 96 3.75 33.32 9.56
CA SER A 96 5.03 33.60 10.22
C SER A 96 5.77 34.81 9.64
N ASN A 97 5.52 35.15 8.38
CA ASN A 97 6.12 36.31 7.72
C ASN A 97 5.36 37.62 7.94
N GLU A 98 4.25 37.60 8.71
CA GLU A 98 3.34 38.74 8.99
C GLU A 98 2.87 39.50 7.73
N ARG A 99 2.98 38.86 6.58
CA ARG A 99 2.58 39.35 5.27
C ARG A 99 1.68 38.27 4.69
N ASP A 100 0.60 38.67 4.03
CA ASP A 100 -0.29 37.75 3.33
C ASP A 100 -1.25 36.92 4.22
N VAL A 101 -1.73 37.50 5.33
CA VAL A 101 -2.76 36.87 6.18
C VAL A 101 -4.03 36.54 5.38
N ASP A 102 -4.39 37.38 4.40
CA ASP A 102 -5.52 37.12 3.49
C ASP A 102 -5.28 35.88 2.62
N ILE A 103 -4.03 35.64 2.21
CA ILE A 103 -3.66 34.44 1.43
C ILE A 103 -3.61 33.22 2.36
N ALA A 104 -3.16 33.37 3.61
CA ALA A 104 -3.21 32.31 4.62
C ALA A 104 -4.64 31.87 4.94
N ALA A 105 -5.61 32.79 4.90
CA ALA A 105 -7.03 32.44 5.04
C ALA A 105 -7.53 31.57 3.87
N GLU A 106 -7.09 31.86 2.65
CA GLU A 106 -7.39 31.03 1.47
C GLU A 106 -6.76 29.63 1.59
N ASP A 107 -5.54 29.54 2.11
CA ASP A 107 -4.90 28.26 2.39
C ASP A 107 -5.74 27.40 3.35
N LEU A 108 -6.24 28.00 4.43
CA LEU A 108 -7.13 27.29 5.36
C LEU A 108 -8.45 26.88 4.71
N ARG A 109 -8.98 27.68 3.77
CA ARG A 109 -10.18 27.32 2.99
C ARG A 109 -9.94 26.06 2.15
N LEU A 110 -8.78 25.96 1.50
CA LEU A 110 -8.40 24.80 0.69
C LEU A 110 -8.14 23.54 1.55
N VAL A 111 -7.53 23.70 2.73
CA VAL A 111 -7.40 22.62 3.73
C VAL A 111 -8.79 22.08 4.11
N ARG A 112 -9.71 22.99 4.43
CA ARG A 112 -11.09 22.62 4.77
C ARG A 112 -11.78 21.89 3.62
N SER A 113 -11.62 22.36 2.39
CA SER A 113 -12.16 21.69 1.20
C SER A 113 -11.66 20.24 1.06
N SER A 114 -10.37 20.00 1.33
CA SER A 114 -9.80 18.65 1.29
C SER A 114 -10.42 17.73 2.36
N PHE A 115 -10.75 18.28 3.52
CA PHE A 115 -11.47 17.55 4.57
C PHE A 115 -12.95 17.34 4.27
N ASP A 116 -13.61 18.33 3.67
CA ASP A 116 -14.99 18.19 3.20
C ASP A 116 -15.10 17.03 2.20
N GLU A 117 -14.19 16.94 1.23
CA GLU A 117 -14.12 15.83 0.28
C GLU A 117 -13.84 14.49 0.98
N PHE A 118 -12.92 14.47 1.94
CA PHE A 118 -12.64 13.26 2.74
C PHE A 118 -13.87 12.78 3.53
N LEU A 119 -14.62 13.72 4.11
CA LEU A 119 -15.87 13.46 4.85
C LEU A 119 -17.06 13.18 3.93
N GLY A 120 -16.91 13.34 2.61
CA GLY A 120 -17.98 13.17 1.64
C GLY A 120 -19.04 14.28 1.69
N ILE A 121 -18.68 15.45 2.22
CA ILE A 121 -19.50 16.65 2.15
C ILE A 121 -19.47 17.12 0.70
N LYS A 122 -20.59 16.93 -0.01
CA LYS A 122 -20.74 17.34 -1.41
C LYS A 122 -21.54 18.62 -1.52
N TYR A 123 -21.09 19.51 -2.39
CA TYR A 123 -21.83 20.72 -2.74
C TYR A 123 -22.86 20.41 -3.86
N PRO A 124 -23.96 21.17 -3.97
CA PRO A 124 -25.02 20.89 -4.94
C PRO A 124 -24.55 20.75 -6.39
N ASP A 125 -23.51 21.49 -6.79
CA ASP A 125 -22.98 21.47 -8.15
C ASP A 125 -22.21 20.18 -8.48
N GLU A 126 -21.61 19.54 -7.48
CA GLU A 126 -20.90 18.26 -7.64
C GLU A 126 -21.88 17.08 -7.75
N LEU A 127 -23.06 17.20 -7.12
CA LEU A 127 -24.13 16.20 -7.19
C LEU A 127 -24.62 16.01 -8.63
N LEU A 128 -24.71 17.10 -9.41
CA LEU A 128 -25.06 17.03 -10.83
C LEU A 128 -23.98 16.29 -11.63
N GLY A 129 -22.70 16.54 -11.34
CA GLY A 129 -21.58 15.84 -11.98
C GLY A 129 -21.61 14.33 -11.75
N ASP A 130 -21.88 13.89 -10.52
CA ASP A 130 -22.01 12.46 -10.19
C ASP A 130 -23.24 11.81 -10.84
N ILE A 131 -24.38 12.52 -10.87
CA ILE A 131 -25.59 12.03 -11.55
C ILE A 131 -25.29 11.72 -13.01
N PHE A 132 -24.40 12.47 -13.68
CA PHE A 132 -24.09 12.26 -15.09
C PHE A 132 -22.82 11.42 -15.34
N ASN A 133 -21.94 11.24 -14.35
CA ASN A 133 -20.70 10.47 -14.48
C ASN A 133 -20.95 8.96 -14.66
N ASP A 134 -22.05 8.45 -14.10
CA ASP A 134 -22.44 7.03 -14.21
C ASP A 134 -23.30 6.73 -15.45
N PHE A 135 -23.68 7.75 -16.23
CA PHE A 135 -24.38 7.52 -17.49
C PHE A 135 -23.37 7.34 -18.62
N CYS A 136 -23.36 6.14 -19.21
CA CYS A 136 -22.67 5.91 -20.46
C CYS A 136 -23.18 6.93 -21.51
N ILE A 137 -22.27 7.72 -22.09
CA ILE A 137 -22.59 8.58 -23.24
C ILE A 137 -23.11 7.67 -24.35
N GLY A 138 -24.42 7.75 -24.62
CA GLY A 138 -25.08 6.97 -25.68
C GLY A 138 -26.16 6.00 -25.23
N LYS A 139 -26.94 6.32 -24.19
CA LYS A 139 -28.33 5.83 -24.09
C LYS A 139 -29.30 7.00 -24.12
#